data_AF-A0AAU5JLW1-F1
#
_entry.id   AF-A0AAU5JLW1-F1
#
_cell.length_a   1.000
_cell.length_b   1.000
_cell.length_c   1.000
_cell.angle_alpha   90.00
_cell.angle_beta   90.00
_cell.angle_gamma   90.00
#
_symmetry.space_group_name_H-M   'P 1'
#
loop_
_entity.id
_entity.type
_entity.pdbx_description
1 polymer ?
#
loop_
_entity_poly.entity_id
_entity_poly.type
_entity_poly.pdbx_seq_one_letter_code
_entity_poly.pdbx_strand_id
1 'polypeptide(L)'
;MIENLPSPSDTELKLLAAATAERAAAFCRVLGSEEQQDWIDSGLELAWRMAAGHDEADECAAFLDSLVEDDEGEFEDADPTASPGFYAEMAVGLVGEALAVSLRPSVDRIETGYKTMRTLFSMVDFKLSGEKPVIVRSGEPQPAPGPLVQGERDAEDRALAILLRERGEAGERQGAESTLTELRDLAEAFSNDVTPSLEEFSEANNWS
;
A
#
# COMPACT_ATOMS: atom_id res chain seq x y z
N MET A 1 5.37 -11.67 4.65
CA MET A 1 4.46 -11.54 5.83
C MET A 1 5.30 -10.98 6.96
N ILE A 2 4.73 -10.15 7.86
CA ILE A 2 5.49 -9.50 8.95
C ILE A 2 6.16 -10.51 9.90
N GLU A 3 5.85 -11.80 9.78
CA GLU A 3 6.52 -12.94 10.42
C GLU A 3 8.06 -12.86 10.47
N ASN A 4 8.71 -12.20 9.51
CA ASN A 4 10.16 -12.01 9.49
C ASN A 4 10.67 -10.86 10.40
N LEU A 5 9.78 -10.07 10.99
CA LEU A 5 10.07 -9.01 11.96
C LEU A 5 9.50 -9.41 13.33
N PRO A 6 10.29 -10.09 14.18
CA PRO A 6 9.79 -10.57 15.47
C PRO A 6 9.49 -9.39 16.40
N SER A 7 8.26 -9.31 16.91
CA SER A 7 7.80 -8.26 17.85
C SER A 7 8.10 -6.84 17.31
N PRO A 8 7.40 -6.39 16.25
CA PRO A 8 7.55 -5.05 15.72
C PRO A 8 7.13 -4.00 16.76
N SER A 9 7.89 -2.92 16.86
CA SER A 9 7.54 -1.74 17.66
C SER A 9 6.46 -0.91 16.96
N ASP A 10 5.78 -0.07 17.72
CA ASP A 10 4.75 0.84 17.20
C ASP A 10 5.30 1.70 16.05
N THR A 11 6.52 2.23 16.17
CA THR A 11 7.16 3.02 15.10
C THR A 11 7.39 2.20 13.84
N GLU A 12 7.86 0.96 13.96
CA GLU A 12 8.05 0.07 12.82
C GLU A 12 6.72 -0.27 12.13
N LEU A 13 5.66 -0.47 12.91
CA LEU A 13 4.33 -0.69 12.37
C LEU A 13 3.82 0.52 11.59
N LYS A 14 4.02 1.74 12.12
CA LYS A 14 3.67 2.99 11.41
C LYS A 14 4.46 3.16 10.12
N LEU A 15 5.77 2.94 10.16
CA LEU A 15 6.65 3.01 9.00
C LEU A 15 6.25 2.01 7.91
N LEU A 16 5.95 0.77 8.28
CA LEU A 16 5.50 -0.25 7.32
C LEU A 16 4.13 0.09 6.74
N ALA A 17 3.21 0.62 7.55
CA ALA A 17 1.90 1.03 7.08
C ALA A 17 1.98 2.20 6.09
N ALA A 18 2.74 3.25 6.42
CA ALA A 18 2.99 4.39 5.54
C ALA A 18 3.65 3.95 4.22
N ALA A 19 4.69 3.11 4.29
CA ALA A 19 5.35 2.57 3.10
C ALA A 19 4.40 1.74 2.22
N THR A 20 3.47 0.99 2.82
CA THR A 20 2.48 0.20 2.08
C THR A 20 1.47 1.10 1.39
N ALA A 21 0.96 2.11 2.10
CA ALA A 21 0.04 3.10 1.56
C ALA A 21 0.68 3.91 0.42
N GLU A 22 1.95 4.30 0.55
CA GLU A 22 2.69 5.02 -0.50
C GLU A 22 2.80 4.18 -1.78
N ARG A 23 3.04 2.86 -1.66
CA ARG A 23 3.01 1.95 -2.82
C ARG A 23 1.61 1.82 -3.42
N ALA A 24 0.58 1.78 -2.58
CA ALA A 24 -0.82 1.74 -3.01
C ALA A 24 -1.24 3.00 -3.76
N ALA A 25 -0.70 4.15 -3.37
CA ALA A 25 -1.00 5.46 -3.93
C ALA A 25 -0.79 5.53 -5.46
N ALA A 26 0.09 4.69 -6.01
CA ALA A 26 0.28 4.55 -7.45
C ALA A 26 -1.03 4.25 -8.20
N PHE A 27 -1.94 3.44 -7.64
CA PHE A 27 -3.24 3.18 -8.24
C PHE A 27 -4.09 4.44 -8.32
N CYS A 28 -4.20 5.21 -7.25
CA CYS A 28 -5.02 6.42 -7.23
C CYS A 28 -4.39 7.56 -8.07
N ARG A 29 -3.05 7.68 -8.09
CA ARG A 29 -2.36 8.64 -8.97
C ARG A 29 -2.61 8.39 -10.46
N VAL A 30 -2.88 7.14 -10.86
CA VAL A 30 -3.16 6.78 -12.26
C VAL A 30 -4.66 6.71 -12.56
N LEU A 31 -5.46 6.18 -11.64
CA LEU A 31 -6.86 5.79 -11.88
C LEU A 31 -7.88 6.64 -11.11
N GLY A 32 -7.42 7.46 -10.18
CA GLY A 32 -8.27 8.27 -9.30
C GLY A 32 -8.53 9.67 -9.86
N SER A 33 -9.57 10.32 -9.31
CA SER A 33 -9.86 11.74 -9.59
C SER A 33 -8.80 12.66 -8.97
N GLU A 34 -8.75 13.92 -9.43
CA GLU A 34 -7.87 14.94 -8.83
C GLU A 34 -8.11 15.10 -7.32
N GLU A 35 -9.38 15.05 -6.90
CA GLU A 35 -9.76 15.12 -5.48
C GLU A 35 -9.23 13.93 -4.67
N GLN A 36 -9.33 12.71 -5.22
CA GLN A 36 -8.77 11.54 -4.56
C GLN A 36 -7.23 11.64 -4.48
N GLN A 37 -6.57 12.14 -5.52
CA GLN A 37 -5.11 12.33 -5.53
C GLN A 37 -4.66 13.36 -4.47
N ASP A 38 -5.33 14.50 -4.39
CA ASP A 38 -5.02 15.52 -3.37
C ASP A 38 -5.24 14.97 -1.95
N TRP A 39 -6.28 14.15 -1.76
CA TRP A 39 -6.57 13.50 -0.49
C TRP A 39 -5.49 12.47 -0.13
N ILE A 40 -5.09 11.57 -1.04
CA ILE A 40 -4.07 10.56 -0.70
C ILE A 40 -2.73 11.22 -0.38
N ASP A 41 -2.33 12.25 -1.12
CA ASP A 41 -1.01 12.88 -0.93
C ASP A 41 -0.96 13.60 0.43
N SER A 42 -2.05 14.26 0.81
CA SER A 42 -2.20 14.87 2.14
C SER A 42 -2.20 13.82 3.27
N GLY A 43 -2.92 12.71 3.07
CA GLY A 43 -3.00 11.62 4.03
C GLY A 43 -1.67 10.88 4.22
N LEU A 44 -0.92 10.66 3.13
CA LEU A 44 0.40 10.05 3.16
C LEU A 44 1.40 10.92 3.90
N GLU A 45 1.41 12.23 3.63
CA GLU A 45 2.31 13.15 4.34
C GLU A 45 2.03 13.15 5.84
N LEU A 46 0.75 13.10 6.24
CA LEU A 46 0.37 12.95 7.65
C LEU A 46 0.80 11.60 8.24
N ALA A 47 0.62 10.50 7.52
CA ALA A 47 1.06 9.16 7.96
C ALA A 47 2.60 9.11 8.14
N TRP A 48 3.36 9.70 7.22
CA TRP A 48 4.81 9.80 7.32
C TRP A 48 5.25 10.68 8.50
N ARG A 49 4.60 11.83 8.74
CA ARG A 49 4.86 12.66 9.93
C ARG A 49 4.61 11.89 11.23
N MET A 50 3.49 11.17 11.31
CA MET A 50 3.15 10.34 12.47
C MET A 50 4.15 9.19 12.67
N ALA A 51 4.64 8.59 11.59
CA ALA A 51 5.69 7.57 11.63
C ALA A 51 7.05 8.14 12.09
N ALA A 52 7.33 9.40 11.76
CA ALA A 52 8.50 10.14 12.27
C ALA A 52 8.40 10.49 13.77
N GLY A 53 7.24 10.26 14.39
CA GLY A 53 7.00 10.53 15.81
C GLY A 53 6.44 11.93 16.10
N HIS A 54 5.96 12.65 15.08
CA HIS A 54 5.17 13.87 15.30
C HIS A 54 3.83 13.52 15.95
N ASP A 55 3.40 14.33 16.92
CA ASP A 55 2.12 14.15 17.62
C ASP A 55 1.03 14.93 16.88
N GLU A 56 0.43 14.29 15.88
CA GLU A 56 -0.63 14.84 15.02
C GLU A 56 -1.91 14.01 15.17
N ALA A 57 -2.15 13.46 16.37
CA ALA A 57 -3.26 12.52 16.59
C ALA A 57 -4.65 13.15 16.31
N ASP A 58 -4.85 14.41 16.71
CA ASP A 58 -6.10 15.14 16.46
C ASP A 58 -6.30 15.44 14.97
N GLU A 59 -5.21 15.84 14.27
CA GLU A 59 -5.23 16.07 12.81
C GLU A 59 -5.55 14.75 12.07
N CYS A 60 -4.91 13.65 12.48
CA CYS A 60 -5.15 12.33 11.92
C CYS A 60 -6.57 11.82 12.13
N ALA A 61 -7.16 12.08 13.30
CA ALA A 61 -8.56 11.73 13.57
C ALA A 61 -9.51 12.54 12.68
N ALA A 62 -9.31 13.86 12.58
CA ALA A 62 -10.11 14.73 11.72
C ALA A 62 -9.99 14.36 10.24
N PHE A 63 -8.79 13.97 9.79
CA PHE A 63 -8.55 13.51 8.42
C PHE A 63 -9.31 12.21 8.13
N LEU A 64 -9.31 11.26 9.08
CA LEU A 64 -10.09 10.02 8.94
C LEU A 64 -11.60 10.25 8.93
N ASP A 65 -12.11 11.21 9.72
CA ASP A 65 -13.53 11.54 9.73
C ASP A 65 -14.00 12.04 8.35
N SER A 66 -13.16 12.77 7.62
CA SER A 66 -13.47 13.24 6.25
C SER A 66 -13.72 12.10 5.25
N LEU A 67 -13.11 10.92 5.48
CA LEU A 67 -13.28 9.76 4.59
C LEU A 67 -14.65 9.11 4.73
N VAL A 68 -15.30 9.24 5.90
CA VAL A 68 -16.59 8.60 6.21
C VAL A 68 -17.77 9.35 5.59
N GLU A 69 -17.58 10.62 5.21
CA GLU A 69 -18.66 11.49 4.74
C GLU A 69 -19.06 11.24 3.27
N ASP A 70 -18.26 10.51 2.48
CA ASP A 70 -18.46 10.34 1.02
C ASP A 70 -19.10 9.00 0.58
N ASP A 71 -19.32 8.03 1.49
CA ASP A 71 -19.73 6.65 1.14
C ASP A 71 -21.26 6.41 1.13
N GLU A 72 -22.04 7.35 0.58
CA GLU A 72 -23.49 7.19 0.34
C GLU A 72 -23.84 6.90 -1.14
N GLY A 73 -23.01 6.11 -1.84
CA GLY A 73 -23.22 5.72 -3.24
C GLY A 73 -24.08 4.46 -3.41
N GLU A 74 -25.05 4.51 -4.33
CA GLU A 74 -25.90 3.36 -4.72
C GLU A 74 -25.05 2.17 -5.20
N PHE A 75 -25.15 1.03 -4.51
CA PHE A 75 -24.58 -0.25 -4.97
C PHE A 75 -25.25 -0.68 -6.28
N GLU A 76 -24.64 -0.38 -7.42
CA GLU A 76 -24.95 -1.05 -8.67
C GLU A 76 -24.47 -2.51 -8.61
N ASP A 77 -25.29 -3.46 -9.06
CA ASP A 77 -25.02 -4.91 -9.16
C ASP A 77 -23.87 -5.27 -10.16
N ALA A 78 -23.05 -4.29 -10.56
CA ALA A 78 -21.93 -4.45 -11.49
C ALA A 78 -20.68 -4.96 -10.77
N ASP A 79 -19.81 -5.67 -11.50
CA ASP A 79 -18.49 -6.06 -10.99
C ASP A 79 -17.67 -4.80 -10.67
N PRO A 80 -17.40 -4.49 -9.39
CA PRO A 80 -16.72 -3.26 -9.02
C PRO A 80 -15.30 -3.21 -9.59
N THR A 81 -14.66 -4.36 -9.82
CA THR A 81 -13.30 -4.44 -10.37
C THR A 81 -13.20 -4.04 -11.84
N ALA A 82 -14.35 -3.83 -12.50
CA ALA A 82 -14.46 -3.33 -13.87
C ALA A 82 -14.45 -1.79 -13.97
N SER A 83 -14.33 -1.08 -12.84
CA SER A 83 -14.23 0.38 -12.76
C SER A 83 -12.83 0.82 -12.31
N PRO A 84 -12.26 1.91 -12.85
CA PRO A 84 -11.03 2.50 -12.32
C PRO A 84 -11.23 3.00 -10.88
N GLY A 85 -12.45 3.44 -10.54
CA GLY A 85 -12.81 3.96 -9.21
C GLY A 85 -12.55 2.95 -8.09
N PHE A 86 -12.79 1.66 -8.33
CA PHE A 86 -12.51 0.60 -7.35
C PHE A 86 -11.02 0.59 -6.94
N TYR A 87 -10.10 0.68 -7.90
CA TYR A 87 -8.66 0.64 -7.59
C TYR A 87 -8.21 1.91 -6.86
N ALA A 88 -8.77 3.06 -7.23
CA ALA A 88 -8.53 4.32 -6.54
C ALA A 88 -9.08 4.29 -5.09
N GLU A 89 -10.30 3.82 -4.88
CA GLU A 89 -10.92 3.65 -3.57
C GLU A 89 -10.15 2.68 -2.68
N MET A 90 -9.66 1.56 -3.24
CA MET A 90 -8.81 0.63 -2.49
C MET A 90 -7.48 1.27 -2.05
N ALA A 91 -6.90 2.14 -2.87
CA ALA A 91 -5.71 2.90 -2.50
C ALA A 91 -6.00 3.96 -1.42
N VAL A 92 -7.10 4.70 -1.55
CA VAL A 92 -7.61 5.63 -0.53
C VAL A 92 -7.81 4.89 0.80
N GLY A 93 -8.45 3.72 0.78
CA GLY A 93 -8.65 2.87 1.94
C GLY A 93 -7.34 2.42 2.60
N LEU A 94 -6.30 2.12 1.82
CA LEU A 94 -4.98 1.76 2.36
C LEU A 94 -4.25 2.94 3.02
N VAL A 95 -4.43 4.17 2.52
CA VAL A 95 -3.95 5.39 3.19
C VAL A 95 -4.73 5.62 4.49
N GLY A 96 -6.05 5.44 4.47
CA GLY A 96 -6.88 5.46 5.68
C GLY A 96 -6.43 4.42 6.73
N GLU A 97 -6.08 3.21 6.29
CA GLU A 97 -5.52 2.19 7.18
C GLU A 97 -4.16 2.59 7.75
N ALA A 98 -3.28 3.26 6.99
CA ALA A 98 -2.01 3.77 7.50
C ALA A 98 -2.19 4.87 8.56
N LEU A 99 -3.17 5.75 8.38
CA LEU A 99 -3.56 6.75 9.39
C LEU A 99 -4.16 6.07 10.63
N ALA A 100 -5.03 5.08 10.46
CA ALA A 100 -5.60 4.34 11.58
C ALA A 100 -4.53 3.55 12.37
N VAL A 101 -3.53 2.96 11.68
CA VAL A 101 -2.35 2.33 12.29
C VAL A 101 -1.49 3.38 13.01
N SER A 102 -1.41 4.60 12.49
CA SER A 102 -0.70 5.71 13.13
C SER A 102 -1.28 6.09 14.49
N LEU A 103 -2.60 6.00 14.66
CA LEU A 103 -3.30 6.18 15.93
C LEU A 103 -3.26 4.93 16.81
N ARG A 104 -3.39 3.75 16.21
CA ARG A 104 -3.45 2.47 16.90
C ARG A 104 -2.71 1.38 16.13
N PRO A 105 -1.41 1.19 16.41
CA PRO A 105 -0.58 0.21 15.70
C PRO A 105 -1.15 -1.20 15.76
N SER A 106 -1.15 -1.90 14.61
CA SER A 106 -1.71 -3.26 14.48
C SER A 106 -1.02 -4.05 13.38
N VAL A 107 -0.49 -5.22 13.74
CA VAL A 107 0.12 -6.17 12.77
C VAL A 107 -0.92 -6.65 11.77
N ASP A 108 -2.11 -7.04 12.25
CA ASP A 108 -3.17 -7.61 11.41
C ASP A 108 -3.61 -6.64 10.29
N ARG A 109 -3.62 -5.33 10.58
CA ARG A 109 -3.97 -4.29 9.61
C ARG A 109 -2.92 -4.18 8.51
N ILE A 110 -1.64 -4.20 8.85
CA ILE A 110 -0.57 -4.14 7.85
C ILE A 110 -0.55 -5.42 7.00
N GLU A 111 -0.73 -6.59 7.61
CA GLU A 111 -0.82 -7.84 6.85
C GLU A 111 -2.02 -7.87 5.90
N THR A 112 -3.14 -7.30 6.32
CA THR A 112 -4.30 -7.11 5.45
C THR A 112 -3.94 -6.17 4.31
N GLY A 113 -3.25 -5.06 4.58
CA GLY A 113 -2.72 -4.15 3.57
C GLY A 113 -1.85 -4.84 2.51
N TYR A 114 -0.89 -5.67 2.93
CA TYR A 114 -0.06 -6.45 2.00
C TYR A 114 -0.88 -7.44 1.15
N LYS A 115 -1.87 -8.10 1.75
CA LYS A 115 -2.76 -9.02 1.02
C LYS A 115 -3.60 -8.27 -0.01
N THR A 116 -4.12 -7.10 0.35
CA THR A 116 -4.85 -6.21 -0.54
C THR A 116 -3.99 -5.76 -1.71
N MET A 117 -2.79 -5.22 -1.45
CA MET A 117 -1.84 -4.80 -2.49
C MET A 117 -1.52 -5.91 -3.49
N ARG A 118 -1.19 -7.10 -2.99
CA ARG A 118 -0.91 -8.27 -3.84
C ARG A 118 -2.13 -8.72 -4.63
N THR A 119 -3.33 -8.54 -4.11
CA THR A 119 -4.58 -8.85 -4.81
C THR A 119 -4.79 -7.87 -5.96
N LEU A 120 -4.63 -6.57 -5.73
CA LEU A 120 -4.73 -5.54 -6.76
C LEU A 120 -3.69 -5.77 -7.88
N PHE A 121 -2.42 -5.96 -7.53
CA PHE A 121 -1.40 -6.27 -8.53
C PHE A 121 -1.62 -7.60 -9.24
N SER A 122 -2.19 -8.61 -8.57
CA SER A 122 -2.55 -9.85 -9.24
C SER A 122 -3.64 -9.65 -10.29
N MET A 123 -4.57 -8.72 -10.08
CA MET A 123 -5.59 -8.38 -11.08
C MET A 123 -4.95 -7.70 -12.30
N VAL A 124 -4.00 -6.80 -12.07
CA VAL A 124 -3.23 -6.13 -13.13
C VAL A 124 -2.40 -7.14 -13.92
N ASP A 125 -1.58 -7.94 -13.24
CA ASP A 125 -0.75 -8.99 -13.85
C ASP A 125 -1.62 -9.96 -14.68
N PHE A 126 -2.76 -10.37 -14.15
CA PHE A 126 -3.68 -11.27 -14.82
C PHE A 126 -4.25 -10.66 -16.11
N LYS A 127 -4.67 -9.39 -16.07
CA LYS A 127 -5.20 -8.67 -17.23
C LYS A 127 -4.13 -8.49 -18.31
N LEU A 128 -2.94 -8.01 -17.94
CA LEU A 128 -1.89 -7.66 -18.88
C LEU A 128 -1.25 -8.90 -19.53
N SER A 129 -1.09 -9.99 -18.76
CA SER A 129 -0.55 -11.25 -19.30
C SER A 129 -1.51 -11.97 -20.26
N GLY A 130 -2.81 -11.63 -20.23
CA GLY A 130 -3.85 -12.35 -20.97
C GLY A 130 -4.04 -13.79 -20.49
N GLU A 131 -3.61 -14.10 -19.26
CA GLU A 131 -3.73 -15.41 -18.66
C GLU A 131 -5.19 -15.83 -18.44
N LYS A 132 -5.40 -17.13 -18.22
CA LYS A 132 -6.73 -17.69 -17.94
C LYS A 132 -6.79 -18.16 -16.50
N PRO A 133 -7.96 -18.08 -15.83
CA PRO A 133 -8.08 -18.53 -14.45
C PRO A 133 -7.72 -20.02 -14.34
N VAL A 134 -6.87 -20.36 -13.38
CA VAL A 134 -6.45 -21.74 -13.12
C VAL A 134 -6.96 -22.19 -11.76
N ILE A 135 -7.60 -23.36 -11.71
CA ILE A 135 -7.98 -24.01 -10.45
C ILE A 135 -6.83 -24.92 -10.03
N VAL A 136 -6.10 -24.52 -8.99
CA VAL A 136 -5.02 -25.33 -8.39
C VAL A 136 -5.63 -26.31 -7.39
N ARG A 137 -5.34 -27.60 -7.51
CA ARG A 137 -5.83 -28.61 -6.58
C ARG A 137 -4.96 -28.68 -5.32
N SER A 138 -5.53 -29.23 -4.25
CA SER A 138 -4.77 -29.49 -3.03
C SER A 138 -3.54 -30.37 -3.32
N GLY A 139 -2.36 -29.90 -2.92
CA GLY A 139 -1.08 -30.58 -3.13
C GLY A 139 -0.37 -30.25 -4.44
N GLU A 140 -1.00 -29.51 -5.35
CA GLU A 140 -0.33 -28.97 -6.54
C GLU A 140 0.45 -27.70 -6.20
N PRO A 141 1.60 -27.45 -6.86
CA PRO A 141 2.31 -26.20 -6.70
C PRO A 141 1.44 -25.04 -7.18
N GLN A 142 1.42 -23.95 -6.43
CA GLN A 142 0.78 -22.72 -6.88
C GLN A 142 1.55 -22.14 -8.08
N PRO A 143 0.86 -21.49 -9.03
CA PRO A 143 1.52 -20.73 -10.08
C PRO A 143 2.45 -19.69 -9.46
N ALA A 144 3.54 -19.41 -10.16
CA ALA A 144 4.42 -18.32 -9.78
C ALA A 144 3.62 -17.00 -9.80
N PRO A 145 3.91 -16.07 -8.87
CA PRO A 145 3.32 -14.74 -8.92
C PRO A 145 3.69 -14.04 -10.23
N GLY A 146 2.81 -13.16 -10.71
CA GLY A 146 3.12 -12.24 -11.79
C GLY A 146 4.20 -11.22 -11.37
N PRO A 147 4.74 -10.46 -12.33
CA PRO A 147 5.86 -9.54 -12.08
C PRO A 147 5.52 -8.44 -11.06
N LEU A 148 4.31 -7.86 -11.07
CA LEU A 148 3.94 -6.83 -10.11
C LEU A 148 3.75 -7.40 -8.71
N VAL A 149 3.11 -8.58 -8.60
CA VAL A 149 2.98 -9.28 -7.32
C VAL A 149 4.35 -9.67 -6.75
N GLN A 150 5.28 -10.10 -7.59
CA GLN A 150 6.65 -10.39 -7.16
C GLN A 150 7.38 -9.12 -6.73
N GLY A 151 7.22 -8.02 -7.48
CA GLY A 151 7.77 -6.72 -7.10
C GLY A 151 7.31 -6.24 -5.73
N GLU A 152 6.01 -6.36 -5.41
CA GLU A 152 5.49 -6.00 -4.09
C GLU A 152 6.11 -6.85 -2.98
N ARG A 153 6.28 -8.17 -3.20
CA ARG A 153 6.96 -9.05 -2.23
C ARG A 153 8.41 -8.63 -2.00
N ASP A 154 9.11 -8.30 -3.07
CA ASP A 154 10.51 -7.86 -2.99
C ASP A 154 10.62 -6.51 -2.27
N ALA A 155 9.67 -5.58 -2.49
CA ALA A 155 9.58 -4.31 -1.78
C ALA A 155 9.31 -4.50 -0.28
N GLU A 156 8.39 -5.40 0.08
CA GLU A 156 8.14 -5.78 1.48
C GLU A 156 9.42 -6.35 2.13
N ASP A 157 10.08 -7.30 1.48
CA ASP A 157 11.29 -7.93 2.04
C ASP A 157 12.43 -6.92 2.21
N ARG A 158 12.58 -5.96 1.27
CA ARG A 158 13.53 -4.86 1.39
C ARG A 158 13.19 -3.91 2.54
N ALA A 159 11.91 -3.55 2.70
CA ALA A 159 11.46 -2.71 3.81
C ALA A 159 11.75 -3.37 5.17
N LEU A 160 11.49 -4.67 5.29
CA LEU A 160 11.81 -5.44 6.49
C LEU A 160 13.33 -5.52 6.73
N ALA A 161 14.13 -5.70 5.67
CA ALA A 161 15.58 -5.73 5.79
C ALA A 161 16.16 -4.39 6.30
N ILE A 162 15.58 -3.25 5.89
CA ILE A 162 15.96 -1.91 6.39
C ILE A 162 15.71 -1.83 7.90
N LEU A 163 14.52 -2.23 8.36
CA LEU A 163 14.18 -2.21 9.80
C LEU A 163 15.04 -3.17 10.62
N LEU A 164 15.33 -4.37 10.11
CA LEU A 164 16.19 -5.33 10.78
C LEU A 164 17.64 -4.87 10.87
N ARG A 165 18.14 -4.15 9.85
CA ARG A 165 19.47 -3.55 9.86
C ARG A 165 19.58 -2.50 10.96
N GLU A 166 18.59 -1.61 11.06
CA GLU A 166 18.51 -0.59 12.13
C GLU A 166 18.52 -1.23 13.53
N ARG A 167 17.81 -2.34 13.73
CA ARG A 167 17.85 -3.11 15.00
C ARG A 167 19.24 -3.69 15.31
N GLY A 168 19.97 -4.12 14.29
CA GLY A 168 21.28 -4.78 14.42
C GLY A 168 22.44 -3.81 14.68
N GLU A 169 22.32 -2.56 14.24
CA GLU A 169 23.38 -1.54 14.27
C GLU A 169 23.41 -0.70 15.56
N ALA A 170 23.07 -1.30 16.71
CA ALA A 170 23.11 -0.64 18.02
C ALA A 170 24.48 -0.01 18.43
N GLY A 171 25.53 -0.17 17.62
CA GLY A 171 26.85 0.46 17.79
C GLY A 171 27.13 1.69 16.90
N GLU A 172 26.48 1.84 15.75
CA GLU A 172 26.62 2.96 14.80
C GLU A 172 25.24 3.33 14.24
N ARG A 173 24.39 3.93 15.07
CA ARG A 173 23.02 4.30 14.69
C ARG A 173 23.01 5.23 13.47
N GLN A 174 22.60 4.73 12.31
CA GLN A 174 21.84 5.58 11.40
C GLN A 174 20.62 6.07 12.20
N GLY A 175 20.34 7.38 12.20
CA GLY A 175 19.23 7.90 13.02
C GLY A 175 17.88 7.37 12.52
N ALA A 176 16.86 7.39 13.37
CA ALA A 176 15.47 7.05 12.98
C ALA A 176 14.99 7.82 11.74
N GLU A 177 15.51 9.04 11.53
CA GLU A 177 15.29 9.87 10.35
C GLU A 177 15.85 9.24 9.06
N SER A 178 17.04 8.63 9.11
CA SER A 178 17.65 7.95 7.96
C SER A 178 16.86 6.71 7.55
N THR A 179 16.38 5.92 8.53
CA THR A 179 15.52 4.76 8.27
C THR A 179 14.20 5.18 7.64
N LEU A 180 13.60 6.27 8.13
CA LEU A 180 12.37 6.82 7.56
C LEU A 180 12.57 7.27 6.11
N THR A 181 13.64 8.04 5.82
CA THR A 181 13.94 8.49 4.46
C THR A 181 14.14 7.32 3.51
N GLU A 182 14.93 6.31 3.90
CA GLU A 182 15.18 5.15 3.04
C GLU A 182 13.92 4.32 2.75
N LEU A 183 13.01 4.19 3.73
CA LEU A 183 11.72 3.52 3.53
C LEU A 183 10.77 4.32 2.64
N ARG A 184 10.74 5.64 2.79
CA ARG A 184 9.95 6.54 1.94
C ARG A 184 10.46 6.50 0.50
N ASP A 185 11.77 6.66 0.29
CA ASP A 185 12.42 6.58 -1.01
C ASP A 185 12.16 5.21 -1.69
N LEU A 186 12.25 4.11 -0.93
CA LEU A 186 11.94 2.78 -1.44
C LEU A 186 10.49 2.67 -1.93
N ALA A 187 9.54 3.20 -1.17
CA ALA A 187 8.12 3.12 -1.50
C ALA A 187 7.77 4.03 -2.69
N GLU A 188 8.28 5.25 -2.72
CA GLU A 188 8.11 6.19 -3.84
C GLU A 188 8.74 5.64 -5.14
N ALA A 189 9.94 5.04 -5.05
CA ALA A 189 10.58 4.40 -6.19
C ALA A 189 9.73 3.25 -6.75
N PHE A 190 9.17 2.41 -5.88
CA PHE A 190 8.28 1.35 -6.30
C PHE A 190 7.02 1.90 -6.99
N SER A 191 6.39 2.94 -6.43
CA SER A 191 5.23 3.59 -7.05
C SER A 191 5.53 4.06 -8.46
N ASN A 192 6.68 4.71 -8.67
CA ASN A 192 7.13 5.15 -9.99
C ASN A 192 7.41 3.97 -10.94
N ASP A 193 7.99 2.88 -10.44
CA ASP A 193 8.32 1.69 -11.24
C ASP A 193 7.05 0.96 -11.73
N VAL A 194 5.95 0.97 -10.96
CA VAL A 194 4.70 0.31 -11.35
C VAL A 194 3.76 1.18 -12.17
N THR A 195 3.91 2.52 -12.13
CA THR A 195 3.06 3.46 -12.88
C THR A 195 2.86 3.07 -14.35
N PRO A 196 3.90 2.74 -15.14
CA PRO A 196 3.70 2.38 -16.55
C PRO A 196 2.82 1.14 -16.75
N SER A 197 2.88 0.17 -15.83
CA SER A 197 2.02 -1.02 -15.90
C SER A 197 0.57 -0.70 -15.54
N LEU A 198 0.36 0.26 -14.63
CA LEU A 198 -0.98 0.74 -14.28
C LEU A 198 -1.60 1.57 -15.42
N GLU A 199 -0.80 2.37 -16.13
CA GLU A 199 -1.22 3.07 -17.35
C GLU A 199 -1.63 2.07 -18.45
N GLU A 200 -0.78 1.06 -18.72
CA GLU A 200 -1.11 -0.01 -19.68
C GLU A 200 -2.39 -0.77 -19.28
N PHE A 201 -2.57 -1.00 -17.98
CA PHE A 201 -3.78 -1.63 -17.46
C PHE A 201 -5.03 -0.77 -17.67
N SER A 202 -4.92 0.55 -17.49
CA SER A 202 -6.00 1.51 -17.79
C SER A 202 -6.39 1.46 -19.26
N GLU A 203 -5.40 1.51 -20.17
CA GLU A 203 -5.60 1.40 -21.61
C GLU A 203 -6.25 0.06 -22.00
N ALA A 204 -5.79 -1.05 -21.43
CA ALA A 204 -6.33 -2.39 -21.68
C ALA A 204 -7.79 -2.57 -21.21
N ASN A 205 -8.28 -1.68 -20.34
CA ASN A 205 -9.68 -1.62 -19.91
C ASN A 205 -10.49 -0.51 -20.60
N ASN A 206 -9.87 0.30 -21.46
CA ASN A 206 -10.47 1.47 -22.13
C ASN A 206 -10.96 2.54 -21.14
N TRP A 207 -10.23 2.74 -20.04
CA TRP A 207 -10.51 3.84 -19.10
C TRP A 207 -9.76 5.14 -19.46
N SER A 208 -8.72 5.03 -20.29
CA SER A 208 -7.88 6.13 -20.81
C SER A 208 -7.55 5.91 -22.28
#